data_AF-A0A2E4JDN5-F1
#
_entry.id   AF-A0A2E4JDN5-F1
#
_cell.length_a   1.000
_cell.length_b   1.000
_cell.length_c   1.000
_cell.angle_alpha   90.00
_cell.angle_beta   90.00
_cell.angle_gamma   90.00
#
_symmetry.space_group_name_H-M   'P 1'
#
loop_
_entity.id
_entity.type
_entity.pdbx_description
1 polymer ?
#
loop_
_entity_poly.entity_id
_entity_poly.type
_entity_poly.pdbx_seq_one_letter_code
_entity_poly.pdbx_strand_id
1 'polypeptide(L)'
;MMPWITSYAVVLGLALVTSPTVQEMGWRAFEQNDIAAAHEWANQALAQNTANQRARHLRILTQFLSGQFEDALADYELLSADYPGRAETLNKVILDAYQHLDRYADAANFARLMDVPEPERAWLDERAAHPPTVTLEGTTIVPFAADNFLGDLMPAVEVELNGTPLVAHLDTGGDFIVMAPGRARELGVQTHLVGSGVANNQRTPVSRGLADSLVLGDAHFTHVPVATVESLTGQLETLVILGTRVLSRFLMTWDNDQGRLILTARNADVARSQHLTAHAAGLGGVDFYLHSDHYLWVHGTVAGHDALMFLDTGLVTLDPSGHQPAGGIPAAMLDAWDVAHTDGFTGPLSVTVGSANREVSSFSVFPDRRNLSRLENTGPDILLSHGFLKHFVWTLDFDDYRLYLKPIDQ
;
A
#
# COMPACT_ATOMS: atom_id res chain seq x y z
N MET A 1 8.49 80.62 7.09
CA MET A 1 8.14 79.73 8.22
C MET A 1 7.04 78.80 7.70
N MET A 2 7.45 77.65 7.16
CA MET A 2 6.57 76.64 6.53
C MET A 2 6.23 75.56 7.55
N PRO A 3 4.99 75.04 7.62
CA PRO A 3 4.70 73.85 8.41
C PRO A 3 4.98 72.59 7.58
N TRP A 4 5.66 71.64 8.20
CA TRP A 4 5.87 70.30 7.69
C TRP A 4 4.60 69.47 7.92
N ILE A 5 4.08 68.84 6.87
CA ILE A 5 3.01 67.84 6.95
C ILE A 5 3.66 66.46 6.93
N THR A 6 3.60 65.74 8.04
CA THR A 6 3.97 64.34 8.15
C THR A 6 2.81 63.48 7.66
N SER A 7 2.94 62.88 6.49
CA SER A 7 2.01 61.87 5.98
C SER A 7 2.31 60.51 6.63
N TYR A 8 1.36 60.00 7.41
CA TYR A 8 1.35 58.59 7.83
C TYR A 8 0.83 57.73 6.67
N ALA A 9 1.70 56.92 6.08
CA ALA A 9 1.29 55.84 5.19
C ALA A 9 0.80 54.66 6.04
N VAL A 10 -0.52 54.45 6.06
CA VAL A 10 -1.12 53.22 6.59
C VAL A 10 -0.91 52.14 5.54
N VAL A 11 0.05 51.24 5.79
CA VAL A 11 0.15 49.97 5.05
C VAL A 11 -0.94 49.06 5.58
N LEU A 12 -2.09 49.06 4.92
CA LEU A 12 -3.12 48.03 5.10
C LEU A 12 -2.59 46.73 4.48
N GLY A 13 -2.06 45.85 5.34
CA GLY A 13 -1.83 44.45 4.98
C GLY A 13 -3.17 43.79 4.71
N LEU A 14 -3.52 43.63 3.44
CA LEU A 14 -4.58 42.73 3.01
C LEU A 14 -4.14 41.29 3.34
N ALA A 15 -4.58 40.78 4.49
CA ALA A 15 -4.65 39.35 4.68
C ALA A 15 -5.62 38.80 3.62
N LEU A 16 -5.07 38.19 2.58
CA LEU A 16 -5.83 37.41 1.61
C LEU A 16 -6.43 36.24 2.37
N VAL A 17 -7.65 36.41 2.88
CA VAL A 17 -8.48 35.29 3.33
C VAL A 17 -8.73 34.46 2.08
N THR A 18 -8.05 33.30 1.99
CA THR A 18 -8.31 32.31 0.93
C THR A 18 -9.81 32.03 0.93
N SER A 19 -10.51 32.31 -0.17
CA SER A 19 -11.95 32.13 -0.22
C SER A 19 -12.30 30.65 -0.01
N PRO A 20 -13.48 30.32 0.55
CA PRO A 20 -13.94 28.94 0.71
C PRO A 20 -13.84 28.13 -0.60
N THR A 21 -14.06 28.77 -1.74
CA THR A 21 -13.92 28.20 -3.09
C THR A 21 -12.52 27.66 -3.42
N VAL A 22 -11.45 28.29 -2.89
CA VAL A 22 -10.07 27.85 -3.13
C VAL A 22 -9.69 26.70 -2.19
N GLN A 23 -10.26 26.67 -0.97
CA GLN A 23 -10.06 25.56 -0.03
C GLN A 23 -10.66 24.24 -0.52
N GLU A 24 -11.73 24.32 -1.31
CA GLU A 24 -12.35 23.13 -1.91
C GLU A 24 -11.53 22.54 -3.07
N MET A 25 -10.58 23.27 -3.67
CA MET A 25 -9.85 22.76 -4.84
C MET A 25 -8.89 21.62 -4.48
N GLY A 26 -8.08 21.75 -3.42
CA GLY A 26 -7.16 20.69 -3.02
C GLY A 26 -7.89 19.44 -2.51
N TRP A 27 -8.96 19.63 -1.74
CA TRP A 27 -9.79 18.51 -1.28
C TRP A 27 -10.53 17.83 -2.43
N ARG A 28 -11.05 18.59 -3.40
CA ARG A 28 -11.63 18.00 -4.61
C ARG A 28 -10.60 17.21 -5.42
N ALA A 29 -9.38 17.72 -5.57
CA ALA A 29 -8.31 16.99 -6.23
C ALA A 29 -8.04 15.65 -5.52
N PHE A 30 -7.97 15.68 -4.18
CA PHE A 30 -7.82 14.47 -3.37
C PHE A 30 -8.97 13.48 -3.58
N GLU A 31 -10.22 13.94 -3.53
CA GLU A 31 -11.42 13.12 -3.79
C GLU A 31 -11.46 12.53 -5.22
N GLN A 32 -10.82 13.20 -6.17
CA GLN A 32 -10.65 12.76 -7.56
C GLN A 32 -9.41 11.90 -7.75
N ASN A 33 -8.80 11.43 -6.66
CA ASN A 33 -7.57 10.64 -6.63
C ASN A 33 -6.32 11.38 -7.15
N ASP A 34 -6.35 12.69 -7.41
CA ASP A 34 -5.18 13.49 -7.80
C ASP A 34 -4.38 13.92 -6.56
N ILE A 35 -3.63 12.97 -6.00
CA ILE A 35 -2.86 13.12 -4.76
C ILE A 35 -1.75 14.17 -4.93
N ALA A 36 -1.13 14.23 -6.11
CA ALA A 36 -0.06 15.19 -6.41
C ALA A 36 -0.58 16.64 -6.42
N ALA A 37 -1.70 16.91 -7.13
CA ALA A 37 -2.30 18.23 -7.13
C ALA A 37 -2.83 18.64 -5.74
N ALA A 38 -3.39 17.68 -4.99
CA ALA A 38 -3.81 17.90 -3.61
C ALA A 38 -2.64 18.32 -2.70
N HIS A 39 -1.50 17.64 -2.83
CA HIS A 39 -0.28 17.94 -2.08
C HIS A 39 0.28 19.33 -2.44
N GLU A 40 0.38 19.64 -3.75
CA GLU A 40 0.84 20.94 -4.23
C GLU A 40 -0.04 22.08 -3.69
N TRP A 41 -1.36 21.91 -3.78
CA TRP A 41 -2.31 22.88 -3.23
C TRP A 41 -2.11 23.08 -1.73
N ALA A 42 -1.94 22.00 -0.95
CA ALA A 42 -1.76 22.08 0.49
C ALA A 42 -0.47 22.85 0.86
N ASN A 43 0.62 22.62 0.12
CA ASN A 43 1.86 23.36 0.28
C ASN A 43 1.70 24.85 -0.02
N GLN A 44 1.03 25.21 -1.12
CA GLN A 44 0.76 26.60 -1.47
C GLN A 44 -0.12 27.30 -0.42
N ALA A 45 -1.15 26.61 0.07
CA ALA A 45 -2.04 27.14 1.10
C ALA A 45 -1.32 27.39 2.44
N LEU A 46 -0.41 26.50 2.83
CA LEU A 46 0.40 26.65 4.06
C LEU A 46 1.50 27.70 3.93
N ALA A 47 2.05 27.91 2.72
CA ALA A 47 2.98 29.01 2.45
C ALA A 47 2.30 30.38 2.60
N GLN A 48 1.01 30.49 2.27
CA GLN A 48 0.22 31.71 2.47
C GLN A 48 -0.26 31.88 3.92
N ASN A 49 -0.65 30.78 4.57
CA ASN A 49 -1.12 30.78 5.94
C ASN A 49 -0.70 29.49 6.67
N THR A 50 0.37 29.59 7.45
CA THR A 50 0.93 28.47 8.22
C THR A 50 0.01 27.94 9.33
N ALA A 51 -1.04 28.68 9.69
CA ALA A 51 -2.04 28.26 10.67
C ALA A 51 -3.26 27.56 10.03
N ASN A 52 -3.27 27.36 8.70
CA ASN A 52 -4.38 26.71 8.00
C ASN A 52 -4.46 25.21 8.34
N GLN A 53 -5.27 24.87 9.33
CA GLN A 53 -5.45 23.50 9.83
C GLN A 53 -5.99 22.54 8.76
N ARG A 54 -6.89 23.00 7.88
CA ARG A 54 -7.48 22.17 6.82
C ARG A 54 -6.47 21.86 5.71
N ALA A 55 -5.60 22.81 5.36
CA ALA A 55 -4.50 22.54 4.44
C ALA A 55 -3.45 21.60 5.05
N ARG A 56 -3.15 21.78 6.35
CA ARG A 56 -2.26 20.88 7.09
C ARG A 56 -2.79 19.45 7.15
N HIS A 57 -4.08 19.27 7.42
CA HIS A 57 -4.72 17.96 7.35
C HIS A 57 -4.50 17.31 5.98
N LEU A 58 -4.84 18.01 4.90
CA LEU A 58 -4.63 17.47 3.55
C LEU A 58 -3.15 17.15 3.26
N ARG A 59 -2.23 17.98 3.75
CA ARG A 59 -0.79 17.72 3.61
C ARG A 59 -0.37 16.45 4.34
N ILE A 60 -0.86 16.21 5.55
CA ILE A 60 -0.61 14.96 6.32
C ILE A 60 -1.09 13.74 5.53
N LEU A 61 -2.31 13.76 4.99
CA LEU A 61 -2.84 12.63 4.21
C LEU A 61 -1.99 12.34 2.97
N THR A 62 -1.63 13.37 2.22
CA THR A 62 -0.84 13.23 0.98
C THR A 62 0.61 12.83 1.28
N GLN A 63 1.24 13.39 2.32
CA GLN A 63 2.56 12.97 2.77
C GLN A 63 2.59 11.51 3.21
N PHE A 64 1.60 11.08 3.99
CA PHE A 64 1.49 9.68 4.41
C PHE A 64 1.39 8.74 3.21
N LEU A 65 0.47 9.03 2.27
CA LEU A 65 0.29 8.21 1.07
C LEU A 65 1.57 8.14 0.23
N SER A 66 2.33 9.23 0.14
CA SER A 66 3.59 9.30 -0.61
C SER A 66 4.83 8.89 0.20
N GLY A 67 4.67 8.28 1.38
CA GLY A 67 5.80 7.76 2.16
C GLY A 67 6.59 8.77 2.98
N GLN A 68 6.17 10.03 2.99
CA GLN A 68 6.81 11.11 3.75
C GLN A 68 6.33 11.09 5.21
N PHE A 69 6.54 9.95 5.89
CA PHE A 69 5.97 9.70 7.22
C PHE A 69 6.49 10.65 8.29
N GLU A 70 7.79 10.98 8.29
CA GLU A 70 8.35 11.94 9.25
C GLU A 70 7.75 13.34 9.08
N ASP A 71 7.53 13.78 7.83
CA ASP A 71 6.90 15.08 7.56
C ASP A 71 5.41 15.07 7.97
N ALA A 72 4.71 13.96 7.75
CA ALA A 72 3.33 13.77 8.20
C ALA A 72 3.22 13.83 9.74
N LEU A 73 4.15 13.21 10.47
CA LEU A 73 4.23 13.30 11.93
C LEU A 73 4.49 14.74 12.38
N ALA A 74 5.46 15.42 11.76
CA ALA A 74 5.78 16.81 12.08
C ALA A 74 4.59 17.75 11.87
N ASP A 75 3.84 17.57 10.77
CA ASP A 75 2.63 18.36 10.54
C ASP A 75 1.51 18.02 11.53
N TYR A 76 1.35 16.77 11.91
CA TYR A 76 0.35 16.39 12.89
C TYR A 76 0.58 17.05 14.26
N GLU A 77 1.84 17.19 14.69
CA GLU A 77 2.18 17.90 15.93
C GLU A 77 1.77 19.38 15.90
N LEU A 78 1.77 19.99 14.72
CA LEU A 78 1.36 21.38 14.53
C LEU A 78 -0.15 21.56 14.37
N LEU A 79 -0.94 20.48 14.35
CA LEU A 79 -2.40 20.57 14.38
C LEU A 79 -2.89 20.96 15.78
N SER A 80 -3.93 21.79 15.82
CA SER A 80 -4.60 22.12 17.06
C SER A 80 -5.19 20.87 17.72
N ALA A 81 -5.17 20.79 19.05
CA ALA A 81 -5.74 19.66 19.79
C ALA A 81 -7.27 19.57 19.64
N ASP A 82 -7.93 20.69 19.38
CA ASP A 82 -9.38 20.79 19.16
C ASP A 82 -9.77 20.70 17.67
N TYR A 83 -8.82 20.47 16.75
CA TYR A 83 -9.13 20.31 15.34
C TYR A 83 -9.99 19.05 15.12
N PRO A 84 -11.24 19.16 14.61
CA PRO A 84 -12.16 18.02 14.56
C PRO A 84 -11.63 16.82 13.77
N GLY A 85 -10.90 17.06 12.67
CA GLY A 85 -10.35 15.99 11.82
C GLY A 85 -9.20 15.20 12.46
N ARG A 86 -8.71 15.62 13.63
CA ARG A 86 -7.60 14.95 14.32
C ARG A 86 -7.98 13.56 14.82
N ALA A 87 -9.15 13.43 15.46
CA ALA A 87 -9.54 12.23 16.19
C ALA A 87 -10.18 11.13 15.32
N GLU A 88 -10.57 11.46 14.09
CA GLU A 88 -11.30 10.54 13.20
C GLU A 88 -10.32 9.76 12.30
N THR A 89 -9.87 10.38 11.20
CA THR A 89 -8.97 9.74 10.24
C THR A 89 -7.51 9.77 10.69
N LEU A 90 -7.06 10.93 11.19
CA LEU A 90 -5.63 11.19 11.34
C LEU A 90 -4.97 10.34 12.43
N ASN A 91 -5.67 9.99 13.50
CA ASN A 91 -5.10 9.10 14.52
C ASN A 91 -4.66 7.76 13.92
N LYS A 92 -5.46 7.17 13.03
CA LYS A 92 -5.07 5.92 12.36
C LYS A 92 -3.88 6.15 11.43
N VAL A 93 -3.90 7.23 10.65
CA VAL A 93 -2.81 7.60 9.73
C VAL A 93 -1.47 7.75 10.46
N ILE A 94 -1.46 8.44 11.60
CA ILE A 94 -0.25 8.65 12.41
C ILE A 94 0.20 7.38 13.11
N LEU A 95 -0.73 6.56 13.59
CA LEU A 95 -0.40 5.23 14.13
C LEU A 95 0.30 4.37 13.06
N ASP A 96 -0.23 4.35 11.84
CA ASP A 96 0.36 3.62 10.71
C ASP A 96 1.73 4.22 10.31
N ALA A 97 1.88 5.55 10.35
CA ALA A 97 3.16 6.22 10.07
C ALA A 97 4.27 5.75 11.03
N TYR A 98 4.00 5.67 12.34
CA TYR A 98 4.96 5.11 13.29
C TYR A 98 5.32 3.65 12.99
N GLN A 99 4.36 2.84 12.56
CA GLN A 99 4.61 1.44 12.19
C GLN A 99 5.46 1.33 10.91
N HIS A 100 5.26 2.21 9.93
CA HIS A 100 6.10 2.25 8.73
C HIS A 100 7.54 2.64 9.01
N LEU A 101 7.75 3.54 9.97
CA LEU A 101 9.07 3.97 10.45
C LEU A 101 9.74 2.99 11.42
N ASP A 102 9.12 1.82 11.67
CA ASP A 102 9.55 0.84 12.68
C ASP A 102 9.67 1.44 14.11
N ARG A 103 8.98 2.55 14.39
CA ARG A 103 8.92 3.23 15.69
C ARG A 103 7.84 2.61 16.58
N TYR A 104 7.92 1.29 16.81
CA TYR A 104 6.88 0.51 17.47
C TYR A 104 6.55 0.98 18.89
N ALA A 105 7.56 1.43 19.64
CA ALA A 105 7.34 2.01 20.98
C ALA A 105 6.52 3.31 20.92
N ASP A 106 6.76 4.15 19.91
CA ASP A 106 5.99 5.38 19.71
C ASP A 106 4.57 5.07 19.27
N ALA A 107 4.39 4.08 18.38
CA ALA A 107 3.05 3.59 17.98
C ALA A 107 2.24 3.12 19.21
N ALA A 108 2.84 2.31 20.08
CA ALA A 108 2.19 1.82 21.29
C ALA A 108 1.83 2.96 22.26
N ASN A 109 2.75 3.91 22.48
CA ASN A 109 2.49 5.09 23.31
C ASN A 109 1.36 5.96 22.73
N PHE A 110 1.39 6.21 21.41
CA PHE A 110 0.37 6.97 20.72
C PHE A 110 -1.01 6.32 20.81
N ALA A 111 -1.09 4.99 20.65
CA ALA A 111 -2.34 4.26 20.77
C ALA A 111 -2.95 4.32 22.18
N ARG A 112 -2.14 4.37 23.23
CA ARG A 112 -2.62 4.60 24.61
C ARG A 112 -3.17 6.01 24.80
N LEU A 113 -2.55 7.02 24.19
CA LEU A 113 -3.03 8.40 24.26
C LEU A 113 -4.37 8.58 23.54
N MET A 114 -4.58 7.84 22.44
CA MET A 114 -5.78 7.95 21.60
C MET A 114 -6.91 6.97 22.00
N ASP A 115 -6.79 6.30 23.15
CA ASP A 115 -7.78 5.34 23.66
C ASP A 115 -8.16 4.23 22.65
N VAL A 116 -7.22 3.80 21.81
CA VAL A 116 -7.38 2.66 20.87
C VAL A 116 -7.90 1.42 21.64
N PRO A 117 -8.79 0.58 21.10
CA PRO A 117 -9.33 -0.57 21.84
C PRO A 117 -8.26 -1.50 22.42
N GLU A 118 -8.56 -2.12 23.58
CA GLU A 118 -7.59 -2.93 24.33
C GLU A 118 -6.93 -4.04 23.52
N PRO A 119 -7.64 -4.85 22.70
CA PRO A 119 -6.99 -5.91 21.93
C PRO A 119 -5.95 -5.38 20.93
N GLU A 120 -6.23 -4.23 20.32
CA GLU A 120 -5.31 -3.58 19.39
C GLU A 120 -4.13 -2.93 20.13
N ARG A 121 -4.36 -2.32 21.30
CA ARG A 121 -3.28 -1.81 22.15
C ARG A 121 -2.35 -2.93 22.63
N ALA A 122 -2.90 -4.06 23.06
CA ALA A 122 -2.11 -5.21 23.49
C ALA A 122 -1.22 -5.74 22.36
N TRP A 123 -1.74 -5.80 21.13
CA TRP A 123 -0.96 -6.12 19.95
C TRP A 123 0.18 -5.12 19.68
N LEU A 124 -0.09 -3.83 19.78
CA LEU A 124 0.93 -2.79 19.59
C LEU A 124 2.01 -2.84 20.69
N ASP A 125 1.63 -3.10 21.93
CA ASP A 125 2.55 -3.30 23.06
C ASP A 125 3.43 -4.55 22.83
N GLU A 126 2.86 -5.64 22.34
CA GLU A 126 3.61 -6.86 22.00
C GLU A 126 4.64 -6.61 20.89
N ARG A 127 4.25 -5.92 19.81
CA ARG A 127 5.18 -5.51 18.74
C ARG A 127 6.28 -4.57 19.24
N ALA A 128 5.96 -3.67 20.16
CA ALA A 128 6.96 -2.76 20.75
C ALA A 128 7.98 -3.52 21.61
N ALA A 129 7.54 -4.56 22.33
CA ALA A 129 8.42 -5.41 23.12
C ALA A 129 9.29 -6.34 22.25
N HIS A 130 8.77 -6.75 21.09
CA HIS A 130 9.42 -7.68 20.17
C HIS A 130 9.44 -7.10 18.74
N PRO A 131 10.25 -6.05 18.49
CA PRO A 131 10.27 -5.40 17.20
C PRO A 131 10.71 -6.40 16.10
N PRO A 132 9.98 -6.46 14.97
CA PRO A 132 10.40 -7.24 13.81
C PRO A 132 11.77 -6.76 13.32
N THR A 133 12.68 -7.70 13.06
CA THR A 133 13.98 -7.39 12.45
C THR A 133 14.17 -8.21 11.19
N VAL A 134 15.07 -7.74 10.32
CA VAL A 134 15.50 -8.44 9.11
C VAL A 134 16.98 -8.20 8.90
N THR A 135 17.72 -9.27 8.57
CA THR A 135 19.13 -9.20 8.18
C THR A 135 19.31 -9.82 6.80
N LEU A 136 19.98 -9.09 5.92
CA LEU A 136 20.42 -9.56 4.61
C LEU A 136 21.70 -8.80 4.25
N GLU A 137 22.74 -9.52 3.83
CA GLU A 137 23.97 -8.91 3.32
C GLU A 137 23.89 -8.81 1.79
N GLY A 138 23.60 -7.62 1.28
CA GLY A 138 23.55 -7.37 -0.17
C GLY A 138 22.26 -7.89 -0.83
N THR A 139 22.39 -8.85 -1.74
CA THR A 139 21.28 -9.32 -2.60
C THR A 139 21.13 -10.84 -2.52
N THR A 140 19.90 -11.30 -2.33
CA THR A 140 19.51 -12.72 -2.47
C THR A 140 18.53 -12.89 -3.63
N ILE A 141 18.56 -14.08 -4.25
CA ILE A 141 17.65 -14.47 -5.34
C ILE A 141 16.85 -15.67 -4.86
N VAL A 142 15.53 -15.59 -4.93
CA VAL A 142 14.61 -16.64 -4.48
C VAL A 142 13.78 -17.11 -5.68
N PRO A 143 13.97 -18.34 -6.18
CA PRO A 143 13.18 -18.85 -7.29
C PRO A 143 11.72 -19.06 -6.87
N PHE A 144 10.79 -18.96 -7.81
CA PHE A 144 9.41 -19.38 -7.57
C PHE A 144 9.36 -20.89 -7.37
N ALA A 145 8.54 -21.31 -6.42
CA ALA A 145 8.35 -22.70 -6.05
C ALA A 145 7.73 -23.47 -7.22
N ALA A 146 8.36 -24.58 -7.59
CA ALA A 146 7.83 -25.49 -8.61
C ALA A 146 6.57 -26.22 -8.13
N ASP A 147 6.51 -26.56 -6.84
CA ASP A 147 5.41 -27.28 -6.21
C ASP A 147 4.29 -26.33 -5.73
N ASN A 148 3.92 -25.37 -6.59
CA ASN A 148 2.84 -24.41 -6.35
C ASN A 148 1.51 -24.92 -6.93
N PHE A 149 0.54 -25.27 -6.08
CA PHE A 149 -0.77 -25.77 -6.54
C PHE A 149 -1.65 -24.70 -7.20
N LEU A 150 -1.41 -23.41 -6.93
CA LEU A 150 -2.06 -22.28 -7.61
C LEU A 150 -1.36 -21.92 -8.93
N GLY A 151 -0.19 -22.50 -9.20
CA GLY A 151 0.59 -22.30 -10.42
C GLY A 151 0.83 -20.82 -10.72
N ASP A 152 0.64 -20.44 -11.98
CA ASP A 152 0.85 -19.08 -12.47
C ASP A 152 -0.25 -18.08 -12.04
N LEU A 153 -1.27 -18.51 -11.28
CA LEU A 153 -2.29 -17.58 -10.78
C LEU A 153 -1.80 -16.76 -9.60
N MET A 154 -0.93 -17.33 -8.80
CA MET A 154 -0.37 -16.69 -7.61
C MET A 154 0.99 -17.32 -7.32
N PRO A 155 2.09 -16.70 -7.77
CA PRO A 155 3.42 -17.23 -7.54
C PRO A 155 3.71 -17.40 -6.06
N ALA A 156 4.56 -18.39 -5.78
CA ALA A 156 4.94 -18.75 -4.43
C ALA A 156 6.45 -18.97 -4.36
N VAL A 157 7.01 -18.93 -3.16
CA VAL A 157 8.42 -19.17 -2.89
C VAL A 157 8.57 -20.15 -1.73
N GLU A 158 9.68 -20.87 -1.71
CA GLU A 158 10.04 -21.69 -0.56
C GLU A 158 10.59 -20.79 0.55
N VAL A 159 10.12 -21.02 1.77
CA VAL A 159 10.56 -20.33 2.99
C VAL A 159 10.66 -21.30 4.15
N GLU A 160 11.32 -20.88 5.21
CA GLU A 160 11.26 -21.56 6.51
C GLU A 160 10.59 -20.65 7.53
N LEU A 161 9.47 -21.07 8.12
CA LEU A 161 8.79 -20.35 9.20
C LEU A 161 8.89 -21.16 10.48
N ASN A 162 9.43 -20.57 11.55
CA ASN A 162 9.67 -21.25 12.84
C ASN A 162 10.37 -22.62 12.67
N GLY A 163 11.40 -22.71 11.81
CA GLY A 163 12.12 -23.96 11.56
C GLY A 163 11.39 -24.96 10.65
N THR A 164 10.23 -24.61 10.11
CA THR A 164 9.42 -25.48 9.24
C THR A 164 9.50 -25.00 7.78
N PRO A 165 10.10 -25.79 6.87
CA PRO A 165 10.07 -25.49 5.44
C PRO A 165 8.64 -25.57 4.88
N LEU A 166 8.26 -24.59 4.08
CA LEU A 166 6.94 -24.53 3.43
C LEU A 166 6.98 -23.66 2.17
N VAL A 167 5.91 -23.75 1.37
CA VAL A 167 5.66 -22.88 0.22
C VAL A 167 4.73 -21.75 0.66
N ALA A 168 5.16 -20.50 0.45
CA ALA A 168 4.39 -19.32 0.79
C ALA A 168 4.08 -18.47 -0.46
N HIS A 169 2.83 -18.05 -0.59
CA HIS A 169 2.30 -17.38 -1.78
C HIS A 169 2.44 -15.87 -1.65
N LEU A 170 2.80 -15.22 -2.76
CA LEU A 170 3.11 -13.81 -2.80
C LEU A 170 1.85 -12.99 -3.09
N ASP A 171 1.47 -12.13 -2.15
CA ASP A 171 0.24 -11.35 -2.20
C ASP A 171 0.49 -9.88 -1.82
N THR A 172 0.53 -8.99 -2.81
CA THR A 172 0.69 -7.56 -2.50
C THR A 172 -0.54 -6.94 -1.83
N GLY A 173 -1.69 -7.64 -1.80
CA GLY A 173 -2.86 -7.28 -1.02
C GLY A 173 -2.85 -7.81 0.42
N GLY A 174 -1.86 -8.61 0.79
CA GLY A 174 -1.61 -9.07 2.16
C GLY A 174 -0.68 -8.13 2.95
N ASP A 175 -0.82 -8.15 4.27
CA ASP A 175 0.01 -7.35 5.20
C ASP A 175 1.44 -7.92 5.34
N PHE A 176 1.72 -8.68 6.41
CA PHE A 176 3.03 -9.28 6.65
C PHE A 176 2.99 -10.77 6.31
N ILE A 177 2.60 -11.63 7.25
CA ILE A 177 2.19 -13.01 6.96
C ILE A 177 0.70 -13.15 7.26
N VAL A 178 -0.04 -13.75 6.34
CA VAL A 178 -1.47 -14.04 6.53
C VAL A 178 -1.73 -15.54 6.31
N MET A 179 -2.50 -16.16 7.20
CA MET A 179 -2.87 -17.58 7.07
C MET A 179 -4.16 -17.92 7.81
N ALA A 180 -4.65 -19.16 7.68
CA ALA A 180 -5.78 -19.61 8.49
C ALA A 180 -5.35 -19.86 9.97
N PRO A 181 -6.26 -19.72 10.96
CA PRO A 181 -5.94 -19.98 12.36
C PRO A 181 -5.44 -21.41 12.63
N GLY A 182 -5.94 -22.40 11.88
CA GLY A 182 -5.46 -23.79 11.95
C GLY A 182 -3.98 -23.88 11.58
N ARG A 183 -3.61 -23.25 10.47
CA ARG A 183 -2.24 -23.23 9.96
C ARG A 183 -1.27 -22.52 10.89
N ALA A 184 -1.69 -21.42 11.50
CA ALA A 184 -0.88 -20.72 12.51
C ALA A 184 -0.53 -21.63 13.70
N ARG A 185 -1.51 -22.40 14.21
CA ARG A 185 -1.27 -23.36 15.31
C ARG A 185 -0.33 -24.49 14.90
N GLU A 186 -0.46 -25.01 13.68
CA GLU A 186 0.46 -26.05 13.15
C GLU A 186 1.91 -25.56 13.09
N LEU A 187 2.11 -24.29 12.77
CA LEU A 187 3.42 -23.63 12.66
C LEU A 187 3.88 -23.04 14.01
N GLY A 188 3.18 -23.34 15.11
CA GLY A 188 3.56 -22.91 16.46
C GLY A 188 3.32 -21.42 16.75
N VAL A 189 2.54 -20.72 15.94
CA VAL A 189 2.24 -19.29 16.12
C VAL A 189 1.00 -19.13 16.98
N GLN A 190 1.14 -18.45 18.12
CA GLN A 190 0.01 -18.06 18.96
C GLN A 190 -0.55 -16.73 18.48
N THR A 191 -1.88 -16.64 18.37
CA THR A 191 -2.57 -15.44 17.91
C THR A 191 -3.73 -15.06 18.81
N HIS A 192 -4.00 -13.76 18.91
CA HIS A 192 -5.08 -13.19 19.71
C HIS A 192 -6.02 -12.36 18.83
N LEU A 193 -7.33 -12.45 19.08
CA LEU A 193 -8.33 -11.67 18.35
C LEU A 193 -8.10 -10.17 18.56
N VAL A 194 -7.89 -9.43 17.49
CA VAL A 194 -7.71 -7.96 17.54
C VAL A 194 -8.90 -7.20 16.96
N GLY A 195 -9.69 -7.84 16.09
CA GLY A 195 -10.84 -7.18 15.46
C GLY A 195 -11.37 -7.96 14.27
N SER A 196 -11.71 -7.24 13.20
CA SER A 196 -12.24 -7.80 11.97
C SER A 196 -11.68 -7.06 10.75
N GLY A 197 -11.49 -7.77 9.65
CA GLY A 197 -11.06 -7.24 8.36
C GLY A 197 -11.92 -7.79 7.23
N VAL A 198 -11.44 -7.60 5.99
CA VAL A 198 -12.03 -8.20 4.78
C VAL A 198 -10.98 -9.11 4.16
N ALA A 199 -11.34 -10.37 3.91
CA ALA A 199 -10.51 -11.33 3.18
C ALA A 199 -11.42 -12.33 2.46
N ASN A 200 -11.02 -12.79 1.27
CA ASN A 200 -11.84 -13.65 0.42
C ASN A 200 -13.25 -13.05 0.16
N ASN A 201 -13.30 -11.73 -0.11
CA ASN A 201 -14.50 -10.95 -0.39
C ASN A 201 -15.57 -10.93 0.75
N GLN A 202 -15.16 -11.25 1.98
CA GLN A 202 -16.05 -11.37 3.14
C GLN A 202 -15.44 -10.69 4.37
N ARG A 203 -16.30 -10.13 5.22
CA ARG A 203 -15.88 -9.64 6.55
C ARG A 203 -15.55 -10.84 7.43
N THR A 204 -14.39 -10.82 8.07
CA THR A 204 -13.88 -11.95 8.85
C THR A 204 -13.18 -11.48 10.12
N PRO A 205 -13.24 -12.23 11.24
CA PRO A 205 -12.40 -11.96 12.41
C PRO A 205 -10.91 -12.00 12.04
N VAL A 206 -10.16 -11.08 12.62
CA VAL A 206 -8.70 -10.99 12.47
C VAL A 206 -8.06 -11.19 13.82
N SER A 207 -7.16 -12.17 13.90
CA SER A 207 -6.25 -12.33 15.04
C SER A 207 -4.83 -12.00 14.61
N ARG A 208 -3.99 -11.59 15.56
CA ARG A 208 -2.58 -11.26 15.32
C ARG A 208 -1.67 -11.94 16.33
N GLY A 209 -0.43 -12.18 15.95
CA GLY A 209 0.61 -12.78 16.77
C GLY A 209 1.98 -12.64 16.11
N LEU A 210 2.99 -13.23 16.74
CA LEU A 210 4.37 -13.22 16.24
C LEU A 210 4.84 -14.65 16.00
N ALA A 211 5.40 -14.90 14.82
CA ALA A 211 6.28 -16.02 14.59
C ALA A 211 7.71 -15.65 15.05
N ASP A 212 8.47 -16.63 15.53
CA ASP A 212 9.82 -16.40 16.04
C ASP A 212 10.77 -16.02 14.91
N SER A 213 10.68 -16.72 13.77
CA SER A 213 11.60 -16.54 12.63
C SER A 213 10.97 -16.84 11.28
N LEU A 214 11.42 -16.11 10.25
CA LEU A 214 11.21 -16.41 8.83
C LEU A 214 12.56 -16.38 8.11
N VAL A 215 12.83 -17.38 7.27
CA VAL A 215 13.96 -17.40 6.33
C VAL A 215 13.43 -17.35 4.90
N LEU A 216 13.91 -16.39 4.12
CA LEU A 216 13.55 -16.16 2.72
C LEU A 216 14.83 -15.94 1.90
N GLY A 217 15.32 -17.00 1.25
CA GLY A 217 16.68 -17.00 0.70
C GLY A 217 17.70 -16.77 1.80
N ASP A 218 18.63 -15.84 1.58
CA ASP A 218 19.63 -15.44 2.59
C ASP A 218 19.10 -14.38 3.60
N ALA A 219 17.83 -13.97 3.48
CA ALA A 219 17.24 -13.01 4.41
C ALA A 219 16.67 -13.74 5.63
N HIS A 220 17.03 -13.26 6.82
CA HIS A 220 16.56 -13.79 8.10
C HIS A 220 15.75 -12.75 8.86
N PHE A 221 14.55 -13.11 9.28
CA PHE A 221 13.68 -12.26 10.08
C PHE A 221 13.51 -12.83 11.48
N THR A 222 13.27 -11.94 12.44
CA THR A 222 12.84 -12.29 13.80
C THR A 222 11.59 -11.53 14.19
N HIS A 223 10.78 -12.10 15.10
CA HIS A 223 9.53 -11.48 15.61
C HIS A 223 8.60 -11.10 14.45
N VAL A 224 8.30 -12.07 13.60
CA VAL A 224 7.60 -11.90 12.33
C VAL A 224 6.11 -11.73 12.59
N PRO A 225 5.50 -10.58 12.23
CA PRO A 225 4.07 -10.39 12.38
C PRO A 225 3.26 -11.39 11.55
N VAL A 226 2.29 -12.02 12.20
CA VAL A 226 1.34 -12.94 11.58
C VAL A 226 -0.06 -12.45 11.89
N ALA A 227 -0.90 -12.35 10.86
CA ALA A 227 -2.33 -12.21 10.99
C ALA A 227 -3.01 -13.53 10.58
N THR A 228 -4.11 -13.85 11.26
CA THR A 228 -4.98 -14.96 10.84
C THR A 228 -6.37 -14.48 10.52
N VAL A 229 -6.94 -15.04 9.45
CA VAL A 229 -8.29 -14.72 8.98
C VAL A 229 -9.11 -16.02 8.88
N GLU A 230 -10.33 -16.00 9.42
CA GLU A 230 -11.17 -17.21 9.47
C GLU A 230 -11.81 -17.56 8.10
N SER A 231 -11.78 -16.64 7.13
CA SER A 231 -12.36 -16.87 5.80
C SER A 231 -11.50 -17.77 4.89
N LEU A 232 -10.24 -18.05 5.26
CA LEU A 232 -9.38 -19.00 4.57
C LEU A 232 -9.75 -20.42 4.99
N THR A 233 -10.54 -21.08 4.15
CA THR A 233 -11.13 -22.40 4.43
C THR A 233 -10.92 -23.37 3.28
N GLY A 234 -11.09 -24.67 3.54
CA GLY A 234 -10.94 -25.71 2.53
C GLY A 234 -9.50 -25.77 1.99
N GLN A 235 -9.32 -25.71 0.67
CA GLN A 235 -7.98 -25.73 0.06
C GLN A 235 -7.13 -24.51 0.49
N LEU A 236 -7.76 -23.38 0.80
CA LEU A 236 -7.08 -22.15 1.23
C LEU A 236 -6.60 -22.21 2.68
N GLU A 237 -7.05 -23.19 3.48
CA GLU A 237 -6.66 -23.31 4.89
C GLU A 237 -5.16 -23.60 5.06
N THR A 238 -4.54 -24.19 4.04
CA THR A 238 -3.09 -24.51 4.04
C THR A 238 -2.21 -23.36 3.57
N LEU A 239 -2.81 -22.30 3.01
CA LEU A 239 -2.06 -21.17 2.46
C LEU A 239 -1.34 -20.40 3.57
N VAL A 240 -0.08 -20.10 3.28
CA VAL A 240 0.70 -19.06 3.94
C VAL A 240 0.93 -17.98 2.91
N ILE A 241 0.48 -16.77 3.21
CA ILE A 241 0.63 -15.59 2.35
C ILE A 241 1.79 -14.76 2.87
N LEU A 242 2.69 -14.35 1.98
CA LEU A 242 3.72 -13.35 2.18
C LEU A 242 3.25 -12.03 1.55
N GLY A 243 3.01 -11.06 2.43
CA GLY A 243 2.43 -9.78 2.08
C GLY A 243 3.46 -8.67 1.78
N THR A 244 2.94 -7.50 1.44
CA THR A 244 3.73 -6.32 1.07
C THR A 244 4.69 -5.88 2.18
N ARG A 245 4.38 -6.05 3.47
CA ARG A 245 5.30 -5.67 4.56
C ARG A 245 6.54 -6.54 4.67
N VAL A 246 6.52 -7.77 4.13
CA VAL A 246 7.74 -8.57 3.96
C VAL A 246 8.56 -7.98 2.81
N LEU A 247 7.91 -7.71 1.68
CA LEU A 247 8.55 -7.20 0.46
C LEU A 247 9.17 -5.82 0.66
N SER A 248 8.51 -4.94 1.43
CA SER A 248 8.97 -3.57 1.71
C SER A 248 10.23 -3.48 2.56
N ARG A 249 10.73 -4.62 3.07
CA ARG A 249 12.04 -4.71 3.71
C ARG A 249 13.21 -4.66 2.74
N PHE A 250 12.93 -4.73 1.44
CA PHE A 250 13.95 -4.80 0.39
C PHE A 250 13.67 -3.79 -0.72
N LEU A 251 14.72 -3.45 -1.46
CA LEU A 251 14.54 -3.14 -2.88
C LEU A 251 14.27 -4.47 -3.59
N MET A 252 13.08 -4.63 -4.13
CA MET A 252 12.61 -5.91 -4.65
C MET A 252 12.34 -5.84 -6.15
N THR A 253 12.74 -6.89 -6.88
CA THR A 253 12.32 -7.13 -8.26
C THR A 253 11.61 -8.47 -8.34
N TRP A 254 10.41 -8.44 -8.91
CA TRP A 254 9.66 -9.61 -9.34
C TRP A 254 10.01 -9.90 -10.80
N ASP A 255 10.81 -10.93 -11.03
CA ASP A 255 11.32 -11.31 -12.34
C ASP A 255 10.49 -12.48 -12.87
N ASN A 256 9.33 -12.15 -13.48
CA ASN A 256 8.44 -13.16 -14.07
C ASN A 256 9.06 -13.85 -15.30
N ASP A 257 10.02 -13.21 -15.98
CA ASP A 257 10.71 -13.80 -17.12
C ASP A 257 11.59 -14.99 -16.68
N GLN A 258 12.26 -14.84 -15.53
CA GLN A 258 13.13 -15.87 -14.96
C GLN A 258 12.50 -16.63 -13.78
N GLY A 259 11.23 -16.38 -13.47
CA GLY A 259 10.48 -17.04 -12.41
C GLY A 259 11.12 -16.91 -11.02
N ARG A 260 11.44 -15.69 -10.57
CA ARG A 260 12.14 -15.47 -9.29
C ARG A 260 11.86 -14.10 -8.67
N LEU A 261 12.08 -13.99 -7.36
CA LEU A 261 12.28 -12.74 -6.65
C LEU A 261 13.76 -12.41 -6.53
N ILE A 262 14.08 -11.12 -6.63
CA ILE A 262 15.41 -10.58 -6.35
C ILE A 262 15.24 -9.56 -5.23
N LEU A 263 15.84 -9.82 -4.08
CA LEU A 263 15.67 -9.02 -2.87
C LEU A 263 17.02 -8.41 -2.50
N THR A 264 17.09 -7.10 -2.36
CA THR A 264 18.32 -6.38 -2.00
C THR A 264 18.10 -5.56 -0.74
N ALA A 265 19.02 -5.68 0.20
CA ALA A 265 18.99 -4.94 1.45
C ALA A 265 18.98 -3.42 1.17
N ARG A 266 18.05 -2.70 1.81
CA ARG A 266 17.85 -1.26 1.59
C ARG A 266 19.07 -0.41 1.96
N ASN A 267 19.83 -0.84 2.98
CA ASN A 267 21.01 -0.16 3.47
C ASN A 267 22.33 -0.60 2.80
N ALA A 268 22.27 -1.43 1.75
CA ALA A 268 23.45 -1.89 1.02
C ALA A 268 23.66 -1.06 -0.25
N ASP A 269 24.08 0.20 -0.12
CA ASP A 269 24.15 1.20 -1.20
C ASP A 269 24.73 0.69 -2.52
N VAL A 270 25.84 -0.06 -2.46
CA VAL A 270 26.50 -0.63 -3.66
C VAL A 270 25.59 -1.66 -4.33
N ALA A 271 25.03 -2.60 -3.57
CA ALA A 271 24.14 -3.63 -4.09
C ALA A 271 22.83 -3.02 -4.61
N ARG A 272 22.27 -2.04 -3.89
CA ARG A 272 21.07 -1.30 -4.29
C ARG A 272 21.28 -0.57 -5.63
N SER A 273 22.41 0.12 -5.78
CA SER A 273 22.76 0.80 -7.04
C SER A 273 22.93 -0.18 -8.21
N GLN A 274 23.57 -1.34 -7.96
CA GLN A 274 23.71 -2.40 -8.96
C GLN A 274 22.34 -2.99 -9.36
N HIS A 275 21.47 -3.24 -8.39
CA HIS A 275 20.11 -3.73 -8.60
C HIS A 275 19.31 -2.78 -9.50
N LEU A 276 19.26 -1.48 -9.15
CA LEU A 276 18.55 -0.49 -9.96
C LEU A 276 19.16 -0.37 -11.36
N THR A 277 20.48 -0.45 -11.48
CA THR A 277 21.14 -0.44 -12.79
C THR A 277 20.73 -1.64 -13.64
N ALA A 278 20.58 -2.83 -13.04
CA ALA A 278 20.23 -4.05 -13.75
C ALA A 278 18.74 -4.14 -14.12
N HIS A 279 17.85 -3.64 -13.26
CA HIS A 279 16.41 -3.91 -13.36
C HIS A 279 15.54 -2.68 -13.62
N ALA A 280 16.03 -1.47 -13.32
CA ALA A 280 15.27 -0.22 -13.44
C ALA A 280 15.90 0.82 -14.37
N ALA A 281 17.16 0.64 -14.81
CA ALA A 281 17.85 1.63 -15.62
C ALA A 281 17.15 1.89 -16.95
N GLY A 282 16.94 3.17 -17.26
CA GLY A 282 16.27 3.62 -18.48
C GLY A 282 14.74 3.43 -18.47
N LEU A 283 14.16 2.86 -17.41
CA LEU A 283 12.71 2.78 -17.25
C LEU A 283 12.18 4.08 -16.63
N GLY A 284 11.09 4.58 -17.19
CA GLY A 284 10.31 5.64 -16.54
C GLY A 284 9.49 5.04 -15.41
N GLY A 285 9.96 5.19 -14.16
CA GLY A 285 9.19 4.75 -13.00
C GLY A 285 7.85 5.50 -12.87
N VAL A 286 6.93 4.92 -12.12
CA VAL A 286 5.66 5.54 -11.72
C VAL A 286 5.65 5.69 -10.21
N ASP A 287 5.11 6.79 -9.72
CA ASP A 287 4.91 6.94 -8.29
C ASP A 287 3.83 5.96 -7.82
N PHE A 288 4.11 5.26 -6.73
CA PHE A 288 3.09 4.52 -6.01
C PHE A 288 2.81 5.17 -4.67
N TYR A 289 1.61 4.92 -4.16
CA TYR A 289 1.18 5.36 -2.85
C TYR A 289 0.97 4.16 -1.95
N LEU A 290 1.19 4.34 -0.65
CA LEU A 290 0.98 3.31 0.36
C LEU A 290 -0.14 3.74 1.29
N HIS A 291 -1.21 2.97 1.32
CA HIS A 291 -2.34 3.18 2.22
C HIS A 291 -2.39 2.10 3.31
N SER A 292 -2.82 2.50 4.52
CA SER A 292 -2.77 1.65 5.71
C SER A 292 -1.33 1.17 5.92
N ASP A 293 -1.16 -0.07 6.35
CA ASP A 293 0.07 -0.81 6.51
C ASP A 293 0.63 -1.38 5.19
N HIS A 294 -0.17 -1.65 4.16
CA HIS A 294 0.32 -2.49 3.04
C HIS A 294 -0.30 -2.27 1.64
N TYR A 295 -1.35 -1.47 1.49
CA TYR A 295 -2.05 -1.35 0.21
C TYR A 295 -1.30 -0.44 -0.77
N LEU A 296 -0.82 -1.01 -1.87
CA LEU A 296 -0.10 -0.30 -2.93
C LEU A 296 -1.07 0.27 -3.97
N TRP A 297 -1.04 1.58 -4.16
CA TRP A 297 -1.86 2.25 -5.17
C TRP A 297 -0.98 2.87 -6.25
N VAL A 298 -1.39 2.77 -7.52
CA VAL A 298 -0.71 3.43 -8.64
C VAL A 298 -1.71 4.09 -9.57
N HIS A 299 -1.28 5.13 -10.26
CA HIS A 299 -2.07 5.70 -11.36
C HIS A 299 -1.83 4.95 -12.66
N GLY A 300 -2.89 4.89 -13.46
CA GLY A 300 -2.83 4.38 -14.81
C GLY A 300 -4.12 4.69 -15.57
N THR A 301 -4.32 4.00 -16.68
CA THR A 301 -5.57 4.08 -17.45
C THR A 301 -6.14 2.70 -17.74
N VAL A 302 -7.47 2.59 -17.78
CA VAL A 302 -8.19 1.42 -18.30
C VAL A 302 -9.23 1.90 -19.29
N ALA A 303 -9.25 1.31 -20.49
CA ALA A 303 -10.17 1.71 -21.55
C ALA A 303 -10.09 3.21 -21.91
N GLY A 304 -8.92 3.84 -21.69
CA GLY A 304 -8.72 5.28 -21.89
C GLY A 304 -9.22 6.18 -20.76
N HIS A 305 -9.72 5.62 -19.66
CA HIS A 305 -10.11 6.36 -18.45
C HIS A 305 -8.99 6.32 -17.41
N ASP A 306 -8.69 7.46 -16.80
CA ASP A 306 -7.77 7.55 -15.66
C ASP A 306 -8.36 6.79 -14.46
N ALA A 307 -7.50 6.06 -13.76
CA ALA A 307 -7.88 5.30 -12.57
C ALA A 307 -6.74 5.26 -11.56
N LEU A 308 -7.10 5.30 -10.28
CA LEU A 308 -6.21 4.84 -9.21
C LEU A 308 -6.41 3.33 -9.03
N MET A 309 -5.33 2.56 -9.05
CA MET A 309 -5.37 1.11 -9.09
C MET A 309 -4.73 0.53 -7.83
N PHE A 310 -5.41 -0.41 -7.17
CA PHE A 310 -4.84 -1.21 -6.08
C PHE A 310 -4.08 -2.41 -6.66
N LEU A 311 -2.78 -2.51 -6.38
CA LEU A 311 -1.95 -3.63 -6.79
C LEU A 311 -2.10 -4.80 -5.83
N ASP A 312 -2.78 -5.85 -6.27
CA ASP A 312 -3.11 -7.03 -5.48
C ASP A 312 -2.81 -8.31 -6.29
N THR A 313 -1.63 -8.89 -6.07
CA THR A 313 -1.24 -10.14 -6.74
C THR A 313 -2.01 -11.37 -6.25
N GLY A 314 -2.81 -11.27 -5.18
CA GLY A 314 -3.56 -12.37 -4.57
C GLY A 314 -4.88 -12.72 -5.24
N LEU A 315 -5.31 -12.01 -6.29
CA LEU A 315 -6.55 -12.35 -7.01
C LEU A 315 -6.41 -13.67 -7.80
N VAL A 316 -6.86 -14.77 -7.20
CA VAL A 316 -6.93 -16.10 -7.82
C VAL A 316 -8.32 -16.31 -8.41
N THR A 317 -8.45 -16.05 -9.72
CA THR A 317 -9.70 -16.29 -10.46
C THR A 317 -9.39 -16.55 -11.93
N LEU A 318 -10.34 -17.16 -12.64
CA LEU A 318 -10.26 -17.43 -14.08
C LEU A 318 -11.51 -16.92 -14.78
N ASP A 319 -11.32 -16.33 -15.95
CA ASP A 319 -12.40 -16.01 -16.87
C ASP A 319 -12.93 -17.28 -17.60
N PRO A 320 -14.06 -17.19 -18.34
CA PRO A 320 -14.61 -18.34 -19.06
C PRO A 320 -13.68 -18.98 -20.10
N SER A 321 -12.62 -18.27 -20.51
CA SER A 321 -11.60 -18.78 -21.43
C SER A 321 -10.43 -19.46 -20.71
N GLY A 322 -10.45 -19.50 -19.37
CA GLY A 322 -9.38 -20.06 -18.55
C GLY A 322 -8.18 -19.13 -18.37
N HIS A 323 -8.32 -17.83 -18.68
CA HIS A 323 -7.27 -16.85 -18.41
C HIS A 323 -7.51 -16.13 -17.08
N GLN A 324 -6.43 -15.78 -16.39
CA GLN A 324 -6.54 -14.91 -15.23
C GLN A 324 -6.87 -13.49 -15.71
N PRO A 325 -7.95 -12.86 -15.21
CA PRO A 325 -8.25 -11.47 -15.55
C PRO A 325 -7.16 -10.56 -14.99
N ALA A 326 -6.97 -9.41 -15.64
CA ALA A 326 -5.99 -8.40 -15.25
C ALA A 326 -6.26 -7.76 -13.89
N GLY A 327 -7.44 -7.99 -13.31
CA GLY A 327 -7.85 -7.40 -12.05
C GLY A 327 -9.36 -7.45 -11.86
N GLY A 328 -9.89 -6.51 -11.10
CA GLY A 328 -11.32 -6.36 -10.87
C GLY A 328 -11.80 -4.92 -10.92
N ILE A 329 -12.99 -4.70 -11.52
CA ILE A 329 -13.60 -3.39 -11.68
C ILE A 329 -15.04 -3.44 -11.14
N PRO A 330 -15.45 -2.52 -10.27
CA PRO A 330 -16.84 -2.43 -9.82
C PRO A 330 -17.81 -2.18 -10.99
N ALA A 331 -18.96 -2.87 -11.01
CA ALA A 331 -19.97 -2.73 -12.06
C ALA A 331 -20.37 -1.25 -12.31
N ALA A 332 -20.57 -0.48 -11.23
CA ALA A 332 -20.93 0.94 -11.34
C ALA A 332 -19.88 1.80 -12.06
N MET A 333 -18.59 1.39 -12.06
CA MET A 333 -17.56 2.09 -12.82
C MET A 333 -17.57 1.70 -14.29
N LEU A 334 -17.79 0.41 -14.59
CA LEU A 334 -17.97 -0.05 -15.97
C LEU A 334 -19.17 0.65 -16.62
N ASP A 335 -20.29 0.77 -15.89
CA ASP A 335 -21.47 1.50 -16.35
C ASP A 335 -21.17 2.98 -16.60
N ALA A 336 -20.39 3.63 -15.73
CA ALA A 336 -19.98 5.02 -15.90
C ALA A 336 -19.01 5.24 -17.07
N TRP A 337 -18.24 4.21 -17.45
CA TRP A 337 -17.30 4.21 -18.57
C TRP A 337 -17.90 3.67 -19.87
N ASP A 338 -19.19 3.29 -19.86
CA ASP A 338 -19.86 2.64 -21.00
C ASP A 338 -19.13 1.37 -21.48
N VAL A 339 -18.57 0.60 -20.53
CA VAL A 339 -17.85 -0.65 -20.79
C VAL A 339 -18.80 -1.84 -20.59
N ALA A 340 -19.05 -2.57 -21.68
CA ALA A 340 -19.87 -3.77 -21.65
C ALA A 340 -19.19 -4.90 -20.85
N HIS A 341 -20.02 -5.64 -20.11
CA HIS A 341 -19.60 -6.81 -19.34
C HIS A 341 -20.70 -7.88 -19.35
N THR A 342 -20.29 -9.14 -19.38
CA THR A 342 -21.17 -10.32 -19.46
C THR A 342 -20.58 -11.43 -18.60
N ASP A 343 -21.43 -12.23 -17.96
CA ASP A 343 -21.02 -13.37 -17.12
C ASP A 343 -20.01 -13.01 -16.01
N GLY A 344 -20.05 -11.77 -15.53
CA GLY A 344 -19.16 -11.29 -14.47
C GLY A 344 -17.75 -10.90 -14.95
N PHE A 345 -17.54 -10.73 -16.26
CA PHE A 345 -16.27 -10.28 -16.83
C PHE A 345 -16.45 -9.24 -17.94
N THR A 346 -15.45 -8.39 -18.15
CA THR A 346 -15.37 -7.52 -19.33
C THR A 346 -14.85 -8.29 -20.55
N GLY A 347 -15.03 -7.71 -21.74
CA GLY A 347 -14.19 -8.07 -22.89
C GLY A 347 -12.76 -7.52 -22.77
N PRO A 348 -11.95 -7.62 -23.83
CA PRO A 348 -10.59 -7.10 -23.83
C PRO A 348 -10.55 -5.58 -23.64
N LEU A 349 -9.59 -5.10 -22.83
CA LEU A 349 -9.41 -3.68 -22.51
C LEU A 349 -7.94 -3.29 -22.59
N SER A 350 -7.65 -2.05 -22.99
CA SER A 350 -6.30 -1.48 -22.89
C SER A 350 -6.04 -1.02 -21.46
N VAL A 351 -4.87 -1.36 -20.92
CA VAL A 351 -4.40 -0.95 -19.58
C VAL A 351 -3.03 -0.31 -19.70
N THR A 352 -2.87 0.87 -19.08
CA THR A 352 -1.57 1.56 -19.00
C THR A 352 -1.19 1.80 -17.54
N VAL A 353 0.06 1.53 -17.17
CA VAL A 353 0.68 1.95 -15.91
C VAL A 353 2.08 2.49 -16.23
N GLY A 354 2.26 3.81 -16.14
CA GLY A 354 3.50 4.45 -16.59
C GLY A 354 3.76 4.24 -18.08
N SER A 355 4.96 3.74 -18.41
CA SER A 355 5.30 3.37 -19.79
C SER A 355 4.80 1.99 -20.21
N ALA A 356 4.29 1.17 -19.28
CA ALA A 356 3.72 -0.13 -19.61
C ALA A 356 2.32 0.05 -20.18
N ASN A 357 2.07 -0.52 -21.37
CA ASN A 357 0.75 -0.54 -22.01
C ASN A 357 0.49 -1.95 -22.57
N ARG A 358 -0.70 -2.50 -22.31
CA ARG A 358 -1.09 -3.82 -22.79
C ARG A 358 -2.60 -3.92 -22.97
N GLU A 359 -3.03 -4.63 -24.01
CA GLU A 359 -4.39 -5.14 -24.12
C GLU A 359 -4.51 -6.42 -23.28
N VAL A 360 -5.42 -6.41 -22.30
CA VAL A 360 -5.70 -7.55 -21.43
C VAL A 360 -6.96 -8.26 -21.90
N SER A 361 -7.08 -9.56 -21.63
CA SER A 361 -8.25 -10.36 -22.07
C SER A 361 -9.55 -9.95 -21.40
N SER A 362 -9.50 -9.64 -20.10
CA SER A 362 -10.67 -9.35 -19.28
C SER A 362 -10.30 -8.73 -17.92
N PHE A 363 -11.28 -8.10 -17.29
CA PHE A 363 -11.35 -7.82 -15.85
C PHE A 363 -12.54 -8.58 -15.24
N SER A 364 -12.40 -9.01 -13.98
CA SER A 364 -13.56 -9.46 -13.20
C SER A 364 -14.45 -8.29 -12.82
N VAL A 365 -15.76 -8.50 -12.83
CA VAL A 365 -16.75 -7.52 -12.38
C VAL A 365 -16.99 -7.69 -10.90
N PHE A 366 -16.66 -6.67 -10.12
CA PHE A 366 -16.96 -6.63 -8.69
C PHE A 366 -18.36 -6.06 -8.44
N PRO A 367 -19.12 -6.62 -7.47
CA PRO A 367 -20.43 -6.11 -7.14
C PRO A 367 -20.37 -4.72 -6.47
N ASP A 368 -19.28 -4.43 -5.76
CA ASP A 368 -19.05 -3.16 -5.08
C ASP A 368 -17.54 -2.92 -4.83
N ARG A 369 -17.22 -1.91 -4.01
CA ARG A 369 -15.87 -1.46 -3.69
C ARG A 369 -15.29 -2.05 -2.40
N ARG A 370 -15.87 -3.10 -1.81
CA ARG A 370 -15.44 -3.59 -0.47
C ARG A 370 -13.99 -4.07 -0.39
N ASN A 371 -13.41 -4.50 -1.51
CA ASN A 371 -12.00 -4.91 -1.61
C ASN A 371 -11.07 -3.76 -2.03
N LEU A 372 -11.59 -2.54 -2.15
CA LEU A 372 -10.85 -1.35 -2.57
C LEU A 372 -10.80 -0.39 -1.37
N SER A 373 -9.83 -0.60 -0.48
CA SER A 373 -9.67 0.20 0.74
C SER A 373 -9.56 1.69 0.40
N ARG A 374 -10.20 2.56 1.18
CA ARG A 374 -10.23 4.01 0.94
C ARG A 374 -9.69 4.77 2.14
N LEU A 375 -9.03 5.90 1.87
CA LEU A 375 -8.67 6.92 2.84
C LEU A 375 -9.63 8.09 2.68
N GLU A 376 -10.58 8.21 3.60
CA GLU A 376 -11.71 9.14 3.46
C GLU A 376 -12.44 8.90 2.11
N ASN A 377 -12.58 9.93 1.30
CA ASN A 377 -13.23 9.86 -0.01
C ASN A 377 -12.28 9.42 -1.13
N THR A 378 -10.99 9.27 -0.86
CA THR A 378 -9.94 8.91 -1.83
C THR A 378 -9.64 7.43 -1.79
N GLY A 379 -9.40 6.81 -2.94
CA GLY A 379 -9.00 5.42 -2.98
C GLY A 379 -9.21 4.79 -4.35
N PRO A 380 -8.70 3.56 -4.52
CA PRO A 380 -8.61 2.90 -5.80
C PRO A 380 -10.00 2.69 -6.40
N ASP A 381 -10.04 2.89 -7.70
CA ASP A 381 -11.18 2.69 -8.58
C ASP A 381 -11.28 1.23 -9.00
N ILE A 382 -10.12 0.58 -9.16
CA ILE A 382 -9.99 -0.79 -9.64
C ILE A 382 -8.93 -1.54 -8.83
N LEU A 383 -8.97 -2.86 -8.91
CA LEU A 383 -7.89 -3.76 -8.53
C LEU A 383 -7.12 -4.16 -9.78
N LEU A 384 -5.79 -4.15 -9.72
CA LEU A 384 -4.87 -4.66 -10.73
C LEU A 384 -4.12 -5.86 -10.16
N SER A 385 -4.22 -7.00 -10.83
CA SER A 385 -3.77 -8.29 -10.29
C SER A 385 -2.49 -8.82 -10.92
N HIS A 386 -2.06 -9.99 -10.44
CA HIS A 386 -1.01 -10.77 -11.07
C HIS A 386 -1.32 -11.10 -12.54
N GLY A 387 -2.60 -11.21 -12.93
CA GLY A 387 -3.00 -11.42 -14.33
C GLY A 387 -2.51 -10.34 -15.29
N PHE A 388 -2.29 -9.11 -14.82
CA PHE A 388 -1.60 -8.06 -15.57
C PHE A 388 -0.08 -8.10 -15.34
N LEU A 389 0.34 -8.15 -14.08
CA LEU A 389 1.74 -7.98 -13.68
C LEU A 389 2.68 -9.11 -14.14
N LYS A 390 2.16 -10.31 -14.39
CA LYS A 390 2.95 -11.46 -14.85
C LYS A 390 3.58 -11.30 -16.23
N HIS A 391 3.15 -10.30 -16.98
CA HIS A 391 3.73 -9.94 -18.29
C HIS A 391 4.91 -8.97 -18.19
N PHE A 392 5.39 -8.70 -16.97
CA PHE A 392 6.45 -7.73 -16.71
C PHE A 392 7.49 -8.30 -15.75
N VAL A 393 8.73 -7.86 -15.91
CA VAL A 393 9.69 -7.78 -14.81
C VAL A 393 9.47 -6.45 -14.13
N TRP A 394 9.25 -6.45 -12.81
CA TRP A 394 8.89 -5.22 -12.11
C TRP A 394 9.59 -5.05 -10.78
N THR A 395 9.93 -3.79 -10.46
CA THR A 395 10.72 -3.42 -9.28
C THR A 395 9.93 -2.45 -8.42
N LEU A 396 9.80 -2.73 -7.12
CA LEU A 396 9.28 -1.78 -6.14
C LEU A 396 10.42 -1.21 -5.31
N ASP A 397 10.52 0.12 -5.34
CA ASP A 397 11.46 0.89 -4.54
C ASP A 397 10.68 1.65 -3.45
N PHE A 398 10.71 1.12 -2.22
CA PHE A 398 10.05 1.71 -1.05
C PHE A 398 10.85 2.84 -0.40
N ASP A 399 12.06 3.14 -0.89
CA ASP A 399 12.79 4.34 -0.48
C ASP A 399 12.33 5.54 -1.31
N ASP A 400 12.19 5.34 -2.63
CA ASP A 400 11.83 6.40 -3.57
C ASP A 400 10.31 6.43 -3.91
N TYR A 401 9.55 5.42 -3.45
CA TYR A 401 8.12 5.22 -3.76
C TYR A 401 7.84 5.07 -5.25
N ARG A 402 8.68 4.28 -5.92
CA ARG A 402 8.66 4.08 -7.38
C ARG A 402 8.40 2.63 -7.76
N LEU A 403 7.50 2.45 -8.72
CA LEU A 403 7.27 1.20 -9.44
C LEU A 403 7.92 1.31 -10.83
N TYR A 404 8.77 0.33 -11.16
CA TYR A 404 9.35 0.19 -12.48
C TYR A 404 8.76 -1.05 -13.16
N LEU A 405 8.34 -0.93 -14.41
CA LEU A 405 7.73 -1.99 -15.20
C LEU A 405 8.51 -2.17 -16.51
N LYS A 406 9.10 -3.35 -16.71
CA LYS A 406 9.73 -3.77 -17.96
C LYS A 406 8.90 -4.87 -18.61
N PRO A 407 8.33 -4.65 -19.81
CA PRO A 407 7.63 -5.71 -20.53
C PRO A 407 8.54 -6.92 -20.77
N ILE A 408 7.97 -8.11 -20.65
CA ILE A 408 8.62 -9.35 -21.09
C ILE A 408 8.35 -9.48 -22.59
N ASP A 409 9.42 -9.57 -23.39
CA ASP A 409 9.31 -9.82 -24.81
C ASP A 409 8.70 -11.22 -25.02
N GLN A 410 7.48 -11.29 -25.55
CA GLN A 410 6.78 -12.55 -25.86
C GLN A 410 7.05 -13.00 -27.29
#